data_AF-A0A969BQA4-F1
#
_entry.id   AF-A0A969BQA4-F1
#
_cell.length_a   1.000
_cell.length_b   1.000
_cell.length_c   1.000
_cell.angle_alpha   90.00
_cell.angle_beta   90.00
_cell.angle_gamma   90.00
#
_symmetry.space_group_name_H-M   'P 1'
#
loop_
_entity.id
_entity.type
_entity.pdbx_description
1 polymer ?
#
loop_
_entity_poly.entity_id
_entity_poly.type
_entity_poly.pdbx_seq_one_letter_code
_entity_poly.pdbx_strand_id
1 'polypeptide(L)'
;MKTLLALAARHIRLAHQAACQADEISAVSEMITAKLTPREQEIFHWVGQGKSNAETAIILGCATRTVEKHVENILQKTSLESRNAIVANSAGKRIEK
;
A
#
# COMPACT_ATOMS: atom_id res chain seq x y z
N MET A 1 4.08 -40.46 10.03
CA MET A 1 5.24 -39.53 9.91
C MET A 1 5.28 -38.71 8.62
N LYS A 2 4.86 -39.22 7.45
CA LYS A 2 4.88 -38.46 6.17
C LYS A 2 4.04 -37.16 6.17
N THR A 3 2.96 -37.11 6.94
CA THR A 3 2.05 -35.95 7.02
C THR A 3 2.64 -34.76 7.77
N LEU A 4 3.42 -35.01 8.82
CA LEU A 4 4.00 -33.98 9.69
C LEU A 4 5.12 -33.21 8.96
N LEU A 5 5.95 -33.94 8.20
CA LEU A 5 6.97 -33.37 7.31
C LEU A 5 6.35 -32.56 6.17
N ALA A 6 5.26 -33.05 5.56
CA ALA A 6 4.55 -32.32 4.50
C ALA A 6 3.88 -31.03 5.01
N LEU A 7 3.33 -31.06 6.22
CA LEU A 7 2.75 -29.88 6.86
C LEU A 7 3.83 -28.84 7.17
N ALA A 8 4.93 -29.24 7.81
CA ALA A 8 6.06 -28.34 8.09
C ALA A 8 6.61 -27.69 6.81
N ALA A 9 6.80 -28.48 5.74
CA ALA A 9 7.24 -27.95 4.44
C ALA A 9 6.24 -26.98 3.81
N ARG A 10 4.93 -27.19 3.98
CA ARG A 10 3.90 -26.24 3.52
C ARG A 10 3.97 -24.93 4.28
N HIS A 11 4.08 -24.99 5.61
CA HIS A 11 4.16 -23.79 6.45
C HIS A 11 5.43 -22.98 6.17
N ILE A 12 6.59 -23.63 6.04
CA ILE A 12 7.85 -22.97 5.68
C ILE A 12 7.73 -22.27 4.33
N ARG A 13 7.11 -22.92 3.33
CA ARG A 13 6.92 -22.36 1.99
C ARG A 13 5.99 -21.15 1.97
N LEU A 14 4.88 -21.22 2.71
CA LEU A 14 3.94 -20.10 2.86
C LEU A 14 4.60 -18.90 3.57
N ALA A 15 5.37 -19.16 4.62
CA ALA A 15 6.13 -18.12 5.33
C ALA A 15 7.18 -17.47 4.42
N HIS A 16 7.91 -18.28 3.64
CA HIS A 16 8.87 -17.78 2.66
C HIS A 16 8.19 -16.97 1.55
N GLN A 17 7.06 -17.43 1.03
CA GLN A 17 6.29 -16.69 0.00
C GLN A 17 5.79 -15.35 0.52
N ALA A 18 5.28 -15.29 1.76
CA ALA A 18 4.83 -14.05 2.38
C ALA A 18 6.00 -13.08 2.59
N ALA A 19 7.18 -13.58 2.97
CA ALA A 19 8.38 -12.77 3.09
C ALA A 19 8.83 -12.19 1.73
N CYS A 20 8.90 -13.02 0.68
CA CYS A 20 9.23 -12.54 -0.67
C CYS A 20 8.22 -11.52 -1.21
N GLN A 21 6.92 -11.73 -0.97
CA GLN A 21 5.90 -10.76 -1.37
C GLN A 21 6.06 -9.40 -0.69
N ALA A 22 6.47 -9.37 0.58
CA ALA A 22 6.70 -8.12 1.29
C ALA A 22 7.85 -7.31 0.67
N ASP A 23 8.93 -7.97 0.27
CA ASP A 23 10.06 -7.32 -0.42
C ASP A 23 9.65 -6.78 -1.80
N GLU A 24 8.87 -7.56 -2.58
CA GLU A 24 8.34 -7.13 -3.87
C GLU A 24 7.41 -5.91 -3.73
N ILE A 25 6.52 -5.91 -2.73
CA ILE A 25 5.62 -4.79 -2.45
C ILE A 25 6.42 -3.53 -2.06
N SER A 26 7.49 -3.68 -1.27
CA SER A 26 8.36 -2.55 -0.90
C SER A 26 9.03 -1.94 -2.12
N ALA A 27 9.62 -2.75 -3.00
CA ALA A 27 10.28 -2.27 -4.21
C ALA A 27 9.31 -1.60 -5.18
N VAL A 28 8.09 -2.14 -5.34
CA VAL A 28 7.04 -1.53 -6.17
C VAL A 28 6.58 -0.19 -5.59
N SER A 29 6.40 -0.12 -4.27
CA SER A 29 6.03 1.11 -3.56
C SER A 29 7.09 2.20 -3.74
N GLU A 30 8.37 1.86 -3.68
CA GLU A 30 9.48 2.80 -3.95
C GLU A 30 9.46 3.32 -5.40
N MET A 31 9.25 2.43 -6.38
CA MET A 31 9.13 2.83 -7.78
C MET A 31 7.92 3.75 -8.03
N ILE A 32 6.80 3.51 -7.35
CA ILE A 32 5.60 4.34 -7.41
C ILE A 32 5.86 5.71 -6.78
N THR A 33 6.38 5.74 -5.56
CA THR A 33 6.63 6.98 -4.82
C THR A 33 7.66 7.88 -5.51
N ALA A 34 8.62 7.31 -6.24
CA ALA A 34 9.58 8.07 -7.04
C ALA A 34 8.94 8.96 -8.14
N LYS A 35 7.72 8.64 -8.60
CA LYS A 35 6.98 9.41 -9.62
C LYS A 35 6.06 10.49 -9.02
N LEU A 36 5.93 10.53 -7.71
CA LEU A 36 5.01 11.40 -6.99
C LEU A 36 5.71 12.64 -6.45
N THR A 37 4.97 13.75 -6.36
CA THR A 37 5.43 14.93 -5.61
C THR A 37 5.43 14.64 -4.10
N PRO A 38 6.17 15.39 -3.27
CA PRO A 38 6.21 15.17 -1.82
C PRO A 38 4.81 15.12 -1.18
N ARG A 39 3.92 16.01 -1.61
CA ARG A 39 2.54 16.04 -1.10
C ARG A 39 1.71 14.84 -1.55
N GLU A 40 1.94 14.35 -2.76
CA GLU A 40 1.29 13.13 -3.26
C GLU A 40 1.81 11.88 -2.55
N GLN A 41 3.09 11.85 -2.15
CA GLN A 41 3.65 10.76 -1.33
C GLN A 41 3.00 10.70 0.05
N GLU A 42 2.82 11.83 0.73
CA GLU A 42 2.11 11.91 2.01
C GLU A 42 0.67 11.36 1.88
N ILE A 43 -0.04 11.77 0.82
CA ILE A 43 -1.42 11.33 0.58
C ILE A 43 -1.45 9.83 0.23
N PHE A 44 -0.54 9.36 -0.62
CA PHE A 44 -0.39 7.94 -0.97
C PHE A 44 -0.16 7.09 0.28
N HIS A 45 0.68 7.55 1.20
CA HIS A 45 0.93 6.87 2.48
C HIS A 45 -0.34 6.72 3.31
N TRP A 46 -1.08 7.80 3.56
CA TRP A 46 -2.29 7.74 4.39
C TRP A 46 -3.43 6.95 3.75
N VAL A 47 -3.61 7.09 2.45
CA VAL A 47 -4.57 6.28 1.69
C VAL A 47 -4.18 4.81 1.72
N GLY A 48 -2.88 4.51 1.61
CA GLY A 48 -2.32 3.18 1.77
C GLY A 48 -2.63 2.52 3.10
N GLN A 49 -2.56 3.31 4.18
CA GLN A 49 -2.97 2.90 5.53
C GLN A 49 -4.49 2.79 5.72
N GLY A 50 -5.29 2.99 4.65
CA GLY A 50 -6.74 2.84 4.66
C GLY A 50 -7.52 4.08 5.11
N LYS A 51 -6.87 5.24 5.28
CA LYS A 51 -7.55 6.49 5.69
C LYS A 51 -8.40 7.07 4.58
N SER A 52 -9.66 7.36 4.86
CA SER A 52 -10.59 8.05 3.94
C SER A 52 -10.07 9.44 3.54
N ASN A 53 -10.56 10.00 2.44
CA ASN A 53 -10.13 11.34 1.99
C ASN A 53 -10.39 12.41 3.05
N ALA A 54 -11.49 12.29 3.81
CA ALA A 54 -11.82 13.20 4.90
C ALA A 54 -10.83 13.06 6.07
N GLU A 55 -10.50 11.83 6.48
CA GLU A 55 -9.48 11.60 7.52
C GLU A 55 -8.09 12.09 7.09
N THR A 56 -7.68 11.80 5.85
CA THR A 56 -6.41 12.29 5.30
C THR A 56 -6.39 13.82 5.23
N ALA A 57 -7.51 14.45 4.88
CA ALA A 57 -7.64 15.90 4.86
C ALA A 57 -7.47 16.51 6.26
N ILE A 58 -8.06 15.90 7.28
CA ILE A 58 -7.89 16.28 8.69
C ILE A 58 -6.42 16.11 9.12
N ILE A 59 -5.80 14.98 8.81
CA ILE A 59 -4.41 14.69 9.17
C ILE A 59 -3.43 15.69 8.53
N LEU A 60 -3.66 16.04 7.27
CA LEU A 60 -2.76 16.89 6.49
C LEU A 60 -3.13 18.39 6.53
N GLY A 61 -4.19 18.75 7.26
CA GLY A 61 -4.64 20.14 7.41
C GLY A 61 -5.11 20.79 6.10
N CYS A 62 -5.77 20.05 5.22
CA CYS A 62 -6.28 20.57 3.95
C CYS A 62 -7.76 20.22 3.72
N ALA A 63 -8.35 20.73 2.64
CA ALA A 63 -9.73 20.41 2.28
C ALA A 63 -9.84 19.01 1.66
N THR A 64 -10.94 18.30 1.91
CA THR A 64 -11.23 16.98 1.33
C THR A 64 -11.13 16.99 -0.20
N ARG A 65 -11.64 18.05 -0.84
CA ARG A 65 -11.57 18.28 -2.29
C ARG A 65 -10.12 18.29 -2.81
N THR A 66 -9.19 18.84 -2.02
CA THR A 66 -7.76 18.88 -2.35
C THR A 66 -7.18 17.47 -2.33
N VAL A 67 -7.52 16.67 -1.32
CA VAL A 67 -7.11 15.26 -1.25
C VAL A 67 -7.67 14.45 -2.42
N GLU A 68 -8.95 14.63 -2.76
CA GLU A 68 -9.56 14.00 -3.94
C GLU A 68 -8.78 14.29 -5.21
N LYS A 69 -8.40 15.56 -5.42
CA LYS A 69 -7.63 15.95 -6.61
C LYS A 69 -6.23 15.34 -6.62
N HIS A 70 -5.55 15.29 -5.49
CA HIS A 70 -4.26 14.62 -5.39
C HIS A 70 -4.37 13.12 -5.63
N VAL A 71 -5.41 12.45 -5.13
CA VAL A 71 -5.64 11.01 -5.38
C VAL A 71 -5.87 10.75 -6.87
N GLU A 72 -6.63 11.60 -7.56
CA GLU A 72 -6.81 11.51 -9.02
C GLU A 72 -5.46 11.63 -9.75
N ASN A 73 -4.64 12.63 -9.39
CA ASN A 73 -3.32 12.83 -9.97
C ASN A 73 -2.38 11.65 -9.68
N ILE A 74 -2.45 11.05 -8.49
CA ILE A 74 -1.67 9.86 -8.12
C ILE A 74 -2.06 8.69 -9.03
N LEU A 75 -3.37 8.42 -9.19
CA LEU A 75 -3.84 7.33 -10.06
C LEU A 75 -3.38 7.53 -11.50
N GLN A 76 -3.42 8.77 -12.02
CA GLN A 76 -2.92 9.10 -13.34
C GLN A 76 -1.41 8.91 -13.49
N LYS A 77 -0.60 9.36 -12.53
CA LYS A 77 0.88 9.27 -12.57
C LYS A 77 1.40 7.84 -12.40
N THR A 78 0.63 7.02 -11.69
CA THR A 78 1.02 5.65 -11.33
C THR A 78 0.37 4.60 -12.22
N SER A 79 -0.54 5.01 -13.11
CA SER A 79 -1.37 4.15 -13.95
C SER A 79 -2.19 3.12 -13.15
N LEU A 80 -2.51 3.43 -11.90
CA LEU A 80 -3.34 2.58 -11.05
C LEU A 80 -4.81 2.86 -11.35
N GLU A 81 -5.62 1.80 -11.43
CA GLU A 81 -7.03 1.91 -11.82
C GLU A 81 -7.96 2.27 -10.67
N SER A 82 -7.54 2.07 -9.43
CA SER A 82 -8.42 2.27 -8.28
C SER A 82 -7.68 2.67 -7.01
N ARG A 83 -8.44 3.28 -6.10
CA ARG A 83 -8.00 3.51 -4.71
C ARG A 83 -7.57 2.21 -4.02
N ASN A 84 -8.24 1.10 -4.30
CA ASN A 84 -7.86 -0.20 -3.73
C ASN A 84 -6.49 -0.66 -4.25
N ALA A 85 -6.15 -0.30 -5.49
CA ALA A 85 -4.80 -0.53 -6.01
C ALA A 85 -3.76 0.33 -5.28
N ILE A 86 -4.09 1.58 -4.88
CA ILE A 86 -3.19 2.37 -4.00
C ILE A 86 -2.96 1.63 -2.67
N VAL A 87 -4.03 1.12 -2.05
CA VAL A 87 -3.92 0.36 -0.79
C VAL A 87 -3.04 -0.88 -0.97
N ALA A 88 -3.27 -1.66 -2.02
CA ALA A 88 -2.53 -2.88 -2.30
C ALA A 88 -1.04 -2.66 -2.63
N ASN A 89 -0.71 -1.53 -3.28
CA ASN A 89 0.65 -1.21 -3.68
C ASN A 89 1.37 -0.28 -2.69
N SER A 90 0.71 0.13 -1.62
CA SER A 90 1.36 0.83 -0.53
C SER A 90 2.06 -0.19 0.38
N ALA A 91 3.29 0.09 0.80
CA ALA A 91 4.03 -0.75 1.74
C ALA A 91 3.45 -0.75 3.19
N GLY A 92 2.14 -0.47 3.33
CA GLY A 92 1.45 -0.35 4.59
C GLY A 92 1.34 -1.70 5.28
N LYS A 93 2.14 -1.90 6.33
CA LYS A 93 1.83 -2.90 7.36
C LYS A 93 0.40 -2.63 7.83
N ARG A 94 -0.51 -3.53 7.49
CA ARG A 94 -1.91 -3.49 7.95
C ARG A 94 -1.85 -3.38 9.47
N ILE A 95 -2.24 -2.23 10.01
CA ILE A 95 -2.34 -2.04 11.46
C ILE A 95 -3.44 -3.00 11.90
N GLU A 96 -3.04 -4.14 12.46
CA GLU A 96 -3.93 -5.00 13.24
C GLU A 96 -4.43 -4.13 14.41
N LYS A 97 -5.74 -3.91 14.45
CA LYS A 97 -6.41 -3.32 15.61
C LYS A 97 -6.53 -4.36 16.72
#